data_AF-A0A933UWP7-F1
#
_entry.id   AF-A0A933UWP7-F1
#
_cell.length_a   1.000
_cell.length_b   1.000
_cell.length_c   1.000
_cell.angle_alpha   90.00
_cell.angle_beta   90.00
_cell.angle_gamma   90.00
#
_symmetry.space_group_name_H-M   'P 1'
#
loop_
_entity.id
_entity.type
_entity.pdbx_description
1 polymer ?
#
loop_
_entity_poly.entity_id
_entity_poly.type
_entity_poly.pdbx_seq_one_letter_code
_entity_poly.pdbx_strand_id
1 'polypeptide(L)' 'NFCWGNTDKPDRLGGLVRASRACYDIAKGYGVPLISGKDSLNNEYSTGRKTVSIPPTLLISCIAVMDDV' A
#
# COMPACT_ATOMS: atom_id res chain seq x y z
N ASN A 1 -4.86 -1.20 -2.19
CA ASN A 1 -4.43 -2.43 -1.48
C ASN A 1 -2.95 -2.33 -1.18
N PHE A 2 -2.59 -2.53 0.08
CA PHE A 2 -1.20 -2.46 0.53
C PHE A 2 -0.66 -3.87 0.79
N CYS A 3 0.50 -4.20 0.23
CA CYS A 3 1.27 -5.37 0.62
C CYS A 3 2.58 -4.89 1.23
N TRP A 4 2.75 -5.14 2.52
CA TRP A 4 3.86 -4.59 3.29
C TRP A 4 4.52 -5.65 4.17
N GLY A 5 5.76 -5.38 4.59
CA GLY A 5 6.47 -6.20 5.57
C GLY A 5 5.90 -6.06 6.98
N ASN A 6 6.60 -6.64 7.96
CA ASN A 6 6.24 -6.57 9.38
C ASN A 6 6.32 -5.12 9.87
N THR A 7 5.17 -4.59 10.31
CA THR A 7 4.98 -3.21 10.79
C THR A 7 5.47 -2.97 12.22
N ASP A 8 5.89 -4.00 12.96
CA ASP A 8 6.59 -3.83 14.24
C ASP A 8 7.99 -3.22 14.05
N LYS A 9 8.55 -3.33 12.83
CA LYS A 9 9.82 -2.68 12.50
C LYS A 9 9.60 -1.26 12.00
N PRO A 10 10.20 -0.24 12.66
CA PRO A 10 9.92 1.17 12.36
C PRO A 10 10.21 1.60 10.92
N ASP A 11 11.24 1.03 10.28
CA ASP A 11 11.61 1.33 8.89
C ASP A 11 10.48 0.94 7.92
N ARG A 12 9.82 -0.18 8.17
CA ARG A 12 8.72 -0.68 7.35
C ARG A 12 7.45 0.10 7.65
N LEU A 13 7.09 0.28 8.92
CA LEU A 13 5.93 1.08 9.29
C LEU A 13 6.02 2.51 8.75
N GLY A 14 7.19 3.13 8.83
CA GLY A 14 7.43 4.47 8.30
C GLY A 14 7.14 4.56 6.79
N GLY A 15 7.56 3.54 6.03
CA GLY A 15 7.23 3.45 4.60
C GLY A 15 5.72 3.32 4.33
N LEU A 16 5.01 2.50 5.11
CA LEU A 16 3.55 2.34 4.99
C LEU A 16 2.82 3.66 5.28
N VAL A 17 3.20 4.36 6.36
CA VAL A 17 2.62 5.67 6.73
C VAL A 17 2.86 6.70 5.62
N ARG A 18 4.07 6.75 5.07
CA ARG A 18 4.41 7.66 3.96
C ARG A 18 3.61 7.35 2.69
N ALA A 19 3.43 6.07 2.36
CA ALA A 19 2.60 5.66 1.23
C ALA A 19 1.13 6.05 1.44
N SER A 20 0.56 5.80 2.61
CA SER A 20 -0.80 6.20 2.97
C SER A 20 -1.00 7.72 2.92
N ARG A 21 0.00 8.49 3.36
CA ARG A 21 -0.04 9.95 3.26
C ARG A 21 -0.04 10.42 1.80
N ALA A 22 0.82 9.85 0.96
CA ALA A 22 0.84 10.15 -0.46
C ALA A 22 -0.50 9.81 -1.14
N CYS A 23 -1.10 8.65 -0.80
CA CYS A 23 -2.43 8.28 -1.28
C CYS A 23 -3.49 9.35 -0.93
N TYR A 24 -3.48 9.89 0.29
CA TYR A 24 -4.38 10.97 0.70
C TYR A 24 -4.15 12.25 -0.12
N ASP A 25 -2.90 12.70 -0.19
CA ASP A 25 -2.56 13.95 -0.87
C ASP A 25 -2.91 13.89 -2.38
N ILE A 26 -2.66 12.75 -3.03
CA ILE A 26 -3.00 12.49 -4.44
C ILE A 26 -4.51 12.35 -4.65
N ALA A 27 -5.21 11.59 -3.80
CA ALA A 27 -6.68 11.47 -3.88
C ALA A 27 -7.37 12.83 -3.75
N LYS A 28 -6.88 13.68 -2.84
CA LYS A 28 -7.32 15.07 -2.70
C LYS A 28 -7.00 15.91 -3.94
N GLY A 29 -5.78 15.81 -4.46
CA GLY A 29 -5.33 16.59 -5.61
C GLY A 29 -6.11 16.29 -6.90
N TYR A 30 -6.43 15.02 -7.16
CA TYR A 30 -7.18 14.61 -8.35
C TYR A 30 -8.70 14.56 -8.15
N GLY A 31 -9.20 14.77 -6.92
CA GLY A 31 -10.62 14.61 -6.62
C GLY A 31 -11.13 13.17 -6.77
N VAL A 32 -10.25 12.18 -6.63
CA VAL A 32 -10.57 10.75 -6.76
C VAL A 32 -10.55 10.11 -5.37
N PRO A 33 -11.71 9.92 -4.71
CA PRO A 33 -11.75 9.36 -3.36
C PRO A 33 -11.39 7.87 -3.36
N LEU A 34 -10.60 7.46 -2.37
CA LEU A 34 -10.40 6.04 -2.06
C LEU A 34 -11.56 5.56 -1.20
N ILE A 35 -12.47 4.76 -1.79
CA ILE A 35 -13.71 4.31 -1.13
C ILE A 35 -13.58 2.94 -0.44
N SER A 36 -12.52 2.19 -0.74
CA SER A 36 -12.29 0.86 -0.19
C SER A 36 -10.80 0.50 -0.26
N GLY A 37 -10.38 -0.44 0.59
CA GLY A 37 -9.03 -0.98 0.58
C GLY A 37 -8.85 -2.11 1.58
N LYS A 38 -7.76 -2.87 1.38
CA LYS A 38 -7.27 -3.90 2.29
C LYS A 38 -5.75 -3.79 2.43
N ASP A 39 -5.25 -4.32 3.53
CA ASP A 39 -3.84 -4.57 3.78
C ASP A 39 -3.53 -6.08 3.86
N SER A 40 -2.31 -6.39 3.43
CA SER A 40 -1.63 -7.65 3.69
C SER A 40 -0.30 -7.29 4.32
N LEU A 41 -0.17 -7.53 5.63
CA LEU A 41 1.02 -7.22 6.41
C LEU A 41 1.83 -8.50 6.69
N ASN A 42 3.04 -8.32 7.20
CA ASN A 42 3.97 -9.41 7.50
C ASN A 42 4.36 -10.23 6.26
N ASN A 43 4.39 -9.61 5.08
CA ASN A 43 4.86 -10.26 3.87
C ASN A 43 6.38 -10.42 3.87
N GLU A 44 6.84 -11.42 4.61
CA GLU A 44 8.25 -11.74 4.79
C GLU A 44 8.44 -13.24 4.78
N TYR A 45 9.63 -13.67 4.40
CA TYR A 45 10.02 -15.07 4.47
C TYR A 45 11.36 -15.19 5.19
N SER A 46 11.51 -16.28 5.95
CA SER A 46 12.76 -16.61 6.62
C SER A 46 13.58 -17.55 5.74
N THR A 47 14.87 -17.24 5.59
CA THR A 47 15.82 -18.15 4.92
C THR A 47 16.63 -18.95 5.95
N GLY A 48 16.15 -19.05 7.20
CA GLY A 48 16.84 -19.69 8.33
C GLY A 48 17.96 -18.83 8.97
N ARG A 49 18.62 -17.96 8.19
CA ARG A 49 19.68 -17.05 8.68
C ARG A 49 19.21 -15.61 8.86
N LYS A 50 18.20 -15.21 8.09
CA LYS A 50 17.65 -13.84 8.10
C LYS A 50 16.20 -13.86 7.63
N THR A 51 15.47 -12.85 8.05
CA THR A 51 14.13 -12.56 7.52
C THR A 51 14.24 -11.55 6.39
N VAL A 52 13.69 -11.89 5.23
CA VAL A 52 13.66 -11.03 4.03
C VAL A 52 12.24 -10.54 3.85
N SER A 53 12.06 -9.22 3.84
CA SER A 53 10.78 -8.58 3.47
C SER A 53 10.65 -8.56 1.95
N ILE A 54 9.44 -8.81 1.44
CA ILE A 54 9.18 -8.52 0.03
C ILE A 54 9.26 -7.00 -0.20
N PRO A 55 9.50 -6.55 -1.45
CA PRO A 55 9.37 -5.15 -1.81
C PRO A 55 7.96 -4.64 -1.48
N PRO A 56 7.85 -3.48 -0.83
CA PRO A 56 6.55 -2.91 -0.54
C PRO A 56 5.76 -2.62 -1.81
N THR A 57 4.50 -3.04 -1.86
CA THR A 57 3.65 -2.90 -3.06
C THR A 57 2.37 -2.14 -2.73
N LEU A 58 2.06 -1.13 -3.53
CA LEU A 58 0.78 -0.43 -3.53
C LEU A 58 0.05 -0.73 -4.84
N LEU A 59 -1.11 -1.38 -4.73
CA LEU A 59 -2.00 -1.64 -5.87
C LEU A 59 -3.23 -0.73 -5.77
N ILE A 60 -3.44 0.10 -6.79
CA ILE A 60 -4.61 0.97 -6.93
C ILE A 60 -5.51 0.42 -8.03
N SER A 61 -6.79 0.25 -7.71
CA SER A 61 -7.83 -0.10 -8.68
C SER A 61 -8.76 1.10 -8.81
N CYS A 62 -9.02 1.53 -10.05
CA CYS A 62 -9.87 2.67 -10.34
C CYS A 62 -11.12 2.19 -11.09
N ILE A 63 -12.26 2.81 -10.78
CA ILE A 63 -13.52 2.61 -11.48
C ILE A 63 -14.10 3.98 -11.83
N ALA A 64 -14.73 4.09 -13.00
CA ALA A 64 -15.42 5.29 -13.45
C ALA A 64 -16.58 4.89 -14.37
N VAL A 65 -17.59 5.76 -14.46
CA VAL A 65 -18.61 5.66 -15.50
C VAL A 65 -18.04 6.27 -16.78
N MET A 66 -18.27 5.60 -17.91
CA MET A 66 -17.82 6.04 -19.23
C MET A 66 -19.05 6.27 -20.09
N ASP A 67 -19.15 7.46 -20.70
CA ASP A 67 -20.32 7.86 -21.47
C ASP A 67 -20.45 7.10 -22.80
N ASP A 68 -19.33 6.65 -23.37
CA ASP A 68 -19.25 5.89 -24.62
C ASP A 68 -18.07 4.88 -24.57
N VAL A 69 -18.26 3.66 -25.07
CA VAL A 69 -17.34 2.50 -24.90
C VAL A 69 -16.57 2.18 -26.17
#